data_AF-A0A527ZFJ8-F1
#
_entry.id   AF-A0A527ZFJ8-F1
#
_cell.length_a   1.000
_cell.length_b   1.000
_cell.length_c   1.000
_cell.angle_alpha   90.00
_cell.angle_beta   90.00
_cell.angle_gamma   90.00
#
_symmetry.space_group_name_H-M   'P 1'
#
loop_
_entity.id
_entity.type
_entity.pdbx_description
1 polymer ?
#
loop_
_entity_poly.entity_id
_entity_poly.type
_entity_poly.pdbx_seq_one_letter_code
_entity_poly.pdbx_strand_id
1 'polypeptide(L)'
;MAERLVFLTGHLAKVRLERLLAGLGETEFAWEIIDIGVKVAALMSEDIIKRRLSLAGGTDRVILPGRYRGDIEHLSKHFGVPFVRGPDEIADLPAFLGRAGEPPDLSRHDMRIFAEIVDAPMLSVEALVARARTLAAAGADVIDLG
;
A
#
# COMPACT_ATOMS: atom_id res chain seq x y z
N MET A 1 23.40 -15.80 10.28
CA MET A 1 22.46 -14.98 11.07
C MET A 1 21.22 -14.81 10.23
N ALA A 2 20.04 -14.82 10.84
CA ALA A 2 18.80 -14.50 10.12
C ALA A 2 18.84 -13.04 9.67
N GLU A 3 18.45 -12.76 8.43
CA GLU A 3 18.33 -11.39 7.89
C GLU A 3 17.40 -10.57 8.79
N ARG A 4 17.71 -9.30 9.08
CA ARG A 4 16.84 -8.41 9.86
C ARG A 4 16.23 -7.33 8.97
N LEU A 5 14.92 -7.42 8.79
CA LEU A 5 14.10 -6.51 7.99
C LEU A 5 13.42 -5.45 8.86
N VAL A 6 13.52 -4.18 8.46
CA VAL A 6 12.78 -3.08 9.10
C VAL A 6 11.70 -2.61 8.14
N PHE A 7 10.44 -2.68 8.54
CA PHE A 7 9.31 -2.19 7.76
C PHE A 7 8.93 -0.79 8.23
N LEU A 8 9.03 0.19 7.33
CA LEU A 8 8.71 1.58 7.64
C LEU A 8 7.24 1.86 7.31
N THR A 9 6.50 2.47 8.22
CA THR A 9 5.07 2.76 8.02
C THR A 9 4.65 4.08 8.66
N GLY A 10 3.43 4.53 8.33
CA GLY A 10 2.70 5.51 9.12
C GLY A 10 1.73 4.85 10.10
N HIS A 11 1.14 5.67 10.97
CA HIS A 11 0.32 5.26 12.10
C HIS A 11 -0.86 4.36 11.72
N LEU A 12 -1.63 4.73 10.69
CA LEU A 12 -2.86 4.00 10.34
C LEU A 12 -2.60 2.57 9.81
N ALA A 13 -1.42 2.33 9.25
CA ALA A 13 -1.07 1.03 8.67
C ALA A 13 -0.38 0.09 9.67
N LYS A 14 0.14 0.62 10.80
CA LYS A 14 0.95 -0.15 11.77
C LYS A 14 0.25 -1.41 12.26
N VAL A 15 -0.97 -1.30 12.79
CA VAL A 15 -1.71 -2.44 13.35
C VAL A 15 -1.99 -3.52 12.30
N ARG A 16 -2.32 -3.13 11.06
CA ARG A 16 -2.57 -4.07 9.96
C ARG A 16 -1.28 -4.79 9.54
N LEU A 17 -0.17 -4.06 9.48
CA LEU A 17 1.15 -4.61 9.16
C LEU A 17 1.64 -5.57 10.24
N GLU A 18 1.47 -5.23 11.52
CA GLU A 18 1.78 -6.10 12.67
C GLU A 18 1.01 -7.41 12.60
N ARG A 19 -0.31 -7.35 12.36
CA ARG A 19 -1.15 -8.55 12.23
C ARG A 19 -0.71 -9.44 11.07
N LEU A 20 -0.36 -8.85 9.93
CA LEU A 20 0.10 -9.62 8.78
C LEU A 20 1.45 -10.28 9.05
N LEU A 21 2.44 -9.53 9.53
CA LEU A 21 3.78 -10.06 9.80
C LEU A 21 3.77 -11.12 10.91
N ALA A 22 2.97 -10.94 11.97
CA ALA A 22 2.74 -11.97 12.97
C ALA A 22 2.02 -13.21 12.41
N GLY A 23 1.10 -13.01 11.47
CA GLY A 23 0.37 -14.07 10.76
C GLY A 23 1.23 -14.88 9.79
N LEU A 24 2.45 -14.45 9.48
CA LEU A 24 3.39 -15.23 8.68
C LEU A 24 3.91 -16.48 9.42
N GLY A 25 3.77 -16.57 10.74
CA GLY A 25 4.36 -17.66 11.52
C GLY A 25 5.88 -17.57 11.57
N GLU A 26 6.57 -18.72 11.58
CA GLU A 26 8.03 -18.74 11.58
C GLU A 26 8.61 -18.19 10.26
N THR A 27 9.52 -17.23 10.37
CA THR A 27 10.21 -16.57 9.25
C THR A 27 11.71 -16.84 9.31
N GLU A 28 12.35 -16.99 8.15
CA GLU A 28 13.81 -17.13 8.04
C GLU A 28 14.56 -15.82 8.34
N PHE A 29 13.81 -14.71 8.47
CA PHE A 29 14.28 -13.38 8.80
C PHE A 29 13.65 -12.89 10.11
N ALA A 30 14.39 -12.07 10.86
CA ALA A 30 13.84 -11.25 11.93
C ALA A 30 13.21 -9.98 11.33
N TRP A 31 12.19 -9.45 12.01
CA TRP A 31 11.54 -8.23 11.54
C TRP A 31 11.18 -7.27 12.66
N GLU A 32 11.11 -5.99 12.30
CA GLU A 32 10.68 -4.89 13.15
C GLU A 32 9.83 -3.90 12.33
N ILE A 33 8.86 -3.26 12.98
CA ILE A 33 8.05 -2.22 12.36
C ILE A 33 8.36 -0.88 13.03
N ILE A 34 8.68 0.13 12.23
CA ILE A 34 8.91 1.49 12.70
C ILE A 34 7.82 2.42 12.13
N ASP A 35 7.05 3.01 13.03
CA ASP A 35 6.15 4.13 12.71
C ASP A 35 6.95 5.43 12.70
N ILE A 36 7.03 6.09 11.53
CA ILE A 36 7.80 7.33 11.38
C ILE A 36 7.07 8.58 11.92
N GLY A 37 5.89 8.40 12.52
CA GLY A 37 5.11 9.46 13.14
C GLY A 37 4.36 10.34 12.11
N VAL A 38 3.96 9.74 10.99
CA VAL A 38 3.02 10.34 10.03
C VAL A 38 1.72 9.55 10.03
N LYS A 39 0.59 10.19 9.70
CA LYS A 39 -0.71 9.50 9.71
C LYS A 39 -0.78 8.38 8.66
N VAL A 40 -0.32 8.67 7.44
CA VAL A 40 -0.33 7.75 6.29
C VAL A 40 0.99 7.81 5.53
N ALA A 41 1.34 6.73 4.82
CA ALA A 41 2.58 6.63 4.04
C ALA A 41 2.75 7.73 2.99
N ALA A 42 1.65 8.24 2.41
CA ALA A 42 1.67 9.33 1.42
C ALA A 42 2.24 10.66 1.97
N LEU A 43 2.27 10.82 3.30
CA LEU A 43 2.84 12.01 3.97
C LEU A 43 4.32 11.82 4.36
N MET A 44 4.91 10.67 4.03
CA MET A 44 6.31 10.38 4.33
C MET A 44 7.22 11.09 3.32
N SER A 45 8.09 11.97 3.81
CA SER A 45 9.14 12.62 3.00
C SER A 45 10.52 12.11 3.41
N GLU A 46 11.51 12.31 2.55
CA GLU A 46 12.89 11.97 2.84
C GLU A 46 13.42 12.65 4.11
N ASP A 47 13.12 13.95 4.29
CA ASP A 47 13.50 14.71 5.48
C ASP A 47 12.85 14.16 6.77
N ILE A 48 11.59 13.73 6.69
CA ILE A 48 10.90 13.10 7.83
C ILE A 48 11.60 11.80 8.20
N ILE A 49 11.97 10.97 7.22
CA ILE A 49 12.67 9.71 7.44
C ILE A 49 14.05 9.99 8.07
N LYS A 50 14.87 10.82 7.44
CA LYS A 50 16.23 11.17 7.93
C LYS A 50 16.22 11.70 9.35
N ARG A 51 15.23 12.52 9.70
CA ARG A 51 15.13 13.13 11.04
C ARG A 51 14.64 12.17 12.12
N ARG A 52 13.77 11.21 11.78
CA ARG A 52 13.02 10.43 12.79
C ARG A 52 13.37 8.95 12.83
N LEU A 53 13.94 8.40 11.75
CA LEU A 53 14.31 7.00 11.69
C LEU A 53 15.61 6.79 12.45
N SER A 54 15.56 5.90 13.44
CA SER A 54 16.74 5.34 14.08
C SER A 54 16.74 3.85 13.80
N LEU A 55 17.84 3.34 13.25
CA LEU A 55 17.99 1.93 12.94
C LEU A 55 18.79 1.22 14.03
N ALA A 56 18.30 0.07 14.46
CA ALA A 56 19.08 -0.81 15.34
C ALA A 56 20.29 -1.37 14.59
N GLY A 57 21.39 -1.58 15.33
CA GLY A 57 22.56 -2.27 14.79
C GLY A 57 22.19 -3.66 14.28
N GLY A 58 22.72 -4.02 13.10
CA GLY A 58 22.42 -5.30 12.44
C GLY A 58 21.13 -5.29 11.62
N THR A 59 20.62 -4.12 11.21
CA THR A 59 19.57 -4.04 10.18
C THR A 59 20.17 -4.34 8.81
N ASP A 60 19.65 -5.35 8.12
CA ASP A 60 20.13 -5.73 6.79
C ASP A 60 19.41 -4.96 5.68
N ARG A 61 18.13 -4.61 5.88
CA ARG A 61 17.33 -3.91 4.86
C ARG A 61 16.14 -3.16 5.47
N VAL A 62 15.81 -2.01 4.90
CA VAL A 62 14.60 -1.24 5.21
C VAL A 62 13.61 -1.34 4.05
N ILE A 63 12.37 -1.73 4.35
CA ILE A 63 11.27 -1.86 3.39
C ILE A 63 10.34 -0.67 3.56
N LEU A 64 10.29 0.19 2.53
CA LEU A 64 9.40 1.34 2.45
C LEU A 64 8.01 0.94 1.91
N PRO A 65 6.95 1.70 2.20
CA PRO A 65 5.67 1.53 1.52
C PRO A 65 5.80 1.72 0.00
N GLY A 66 5.06 0.96 -0.81
CA GLY A 66 5.14 1.04 -2.28
C GLY A 66 4.81 2.43 -2.84
N ARG A 67 3.90 3.13 -2.17
CA ARG A 67 3.47 4.49 -2.54
C ARG A 67 4.48 5.58 -2.15
N TYR A 68 5.61 5.25 -1.52
CA TYR A 68 6.67 6.21 -1.26
C TYR A 68 7.32 6.69 -2.57
N ARG A 69 7.50 8.00 -2.73
CA ARG A 69 7.97 8.63 -3.98
C ARG A 69 9.32 9.35 -3.88
N GLY A 70 9.97 9.36 -2.71
CA GLY A 70 11.28 10.00 -2.54
C GLY A 70 12.45 9.17 -3.08
N ASP A 71 13.67 9.71 -2.93
CA ASP A 71 14.90 9.09 -3.43
C ASP A 71 15.39 7.99 -2.48
N ILE A 72 15.22 6.74 -2.93
CA ILE A 72 15.56 5.53 -2.18
C ILE A 72 17.08 5.32 -2.13
N GLU A 73 17.81 5.67 -3.18
CA GLU A 73 19.27 5.53 -3.20
C GLU A 73 19.90 6.51 -2.23
N HIS A 74 19.37 7.73 -2.14
CA HIS A 74 19.87 8.73 -1.21
C HIS A 74 19.63 8.32 0.24
N LEU A 75 18.46 7.74 0.56
CA LEU A 75 18.21 7.12 1.87
C LEU A 75 19.20 5.99 2.15
N SER A 76 19.42 5.10 1.18
CA SER A 76 20.33 3.97 1.34
C SER A 76 21.76 4.43 1.64
N LYS A 77 22.25 5.44 0.91
CA LYS A 77 23.57 6.06 1.14
C LYS A 77 23.65 6.74 2.51
N HIS A 78 22.58 7.43 2.93
CA HIS A 78 22.55 8.16 4.19
C HIS A 78 22.60 7.23 5.41
N PHE A 79 21.82 6.14 5.39
CA PHE A 79 21.73 5.20 6.50
C PHE A 79 22.74 4.05 6.42
N GLY A 80 23.44 3.89 5.29
CA GLY A 80 24.42 2.83 5.08
C GLY A 80 23.80 1.42 4.99
N VAL A 81 22.48 1.33 4.82
CA VAL A 81 21.74 0.08 4.64
C VAL A 81 20.86 0.17 3.39
N PRO A 82 20.62 -0.94 2.67
CA PRO A 82 19.68 -0.96 1.56
C PRO A 82 18.26 -0.54 1.97
N PHE A 83 17.72 0.47 1.30
CA PHE A 83 16.29 0.75 1.30
C PHE A 83 15.66 0.16 0.04
N VAL A 84 14.52 -0.50 0.18
CA VAL A 84 13.79 -1.12 -0.93
C VAL A 84 12.33 -0.69 -0.86
N ARG A 85 11.73 -0.49 -2.04
CA ARG A 85 10.30 -0.23 -2.16
C ARG A 85 9.53 -1.55 -2.01
N GLY A 86 8.68 -1.63 -0.99
CA GLY A 86 7.72 -2.71 -0.82
C GLY A 86 6.50 -2.56 -1.74
N PRO A 87 5.47 -3.40 -1.57
CA PRO A 87 4.25 -3.33 -2.34
C PRO A 87 3.40 -2.10 -1.98
N ASP A 88 2.50 -1.72 -2.90
CA ASP A 88 1.52 -0.65 -2.67
C ASP A 88 0.50 -1.04 -1.60
N GLU A 89 0.11 -2.31 -1.57
CA GLU A 89 -0.86 -2.85 -0.63
C GLU A 89 -0.19 -3.83 0.35
N ILE A 90 -0.57 -3.73 1.63
CA ILE A 90 -0.06 -4.64 2.68
C ILE A 90 -0.40 -6.10 2.35
N ALA A 91 -1.53 -6.36 1.69
CA ALA A 91 -1.96 -7.71 1.32
C ALA A 91 -0.97 -8.44 0.40
N ASP A 92 -0.18 -7.70 -0.39
CA ASP A 92 0.80 -8.27 -1.33
C ASP A 92 2.17 -8.52 -0.68
N LEU A 93 2.32 -8.15 0.60
CA LEU A 93 3.59 -8.29 1.32
C LEU A 93 4.10 -9.73 1.42
N PRO A 94 3.26 -10.77 1.62
CA PRO A 94 3.74 -12.16 1.61
C PRO A 94 4.40 -12.53 0.27
N ALA A 95 3.77 -12.16 -0.85
CA ALA A 95 4.31 -12.39 -2.19
C ALA A 95 5.62 -11.64 -2.41
N PHE A 96 5.69 -10.37 -1.97
CA PHE A 96 6.93 -9.59 -1.98
C PHE A 96 8.07 -10.25 -1.19
N LEU A 97 7.75 -10.92 -0.08
CA LEU A 97 8.70 -11.66 0.76
C LEU A 97 8.99 -13.08 0.24
N GLY A 98 8.61 -13.40 -1.01
CA GLY A 98 8.89 -14.69 -1.66
C GLY A 98 7.99 -15.84 -1.20
N ARG A 99 6.90 -15.55 -0.48
CA ARG A 99 5.93 -16.57 -0.06
C ARG A 99 4.80 -16.65 -1.08
N ALA A 100 4.33 -17.87 -1.37
CA ALA A 100 3.11 -18.04 -2.14
C ALA A 100 1.96 -17.40 -1.34
N GLY A 101 1.46 -16.24 -1.80
CA GLY A 101 0.19 -15.72 -1.33
C GLY A 101 -0.91 -16.63 -1.86
N GLU A 102 -1.85 -17.03 -1.00
CA GLU A 102 -3.06 -17.67 -1.49
C GLU A 102 -3.82 -16.66 -2.37
N PRO A 103 -4.30 -17.07 -3.56
CA PRO A 103 -5.19 -16.20 -4.33
C PRO A 103 -6.39 -15.84 -3.44
N PRO A 104 -6.83 -14.57 -3.44
CA PRO A 104 -7.94 -14.15 -2.60
C PRO A 104 -9.17 -15.01 -2.92
N ASP A 105 -9.81 -15.57 -1.90
CA ASP A 105 -11.06 -16.31 -2.06
C ASP A 105 -12.20 -15.34 -2.38
N LEU A 106 -12.49 -15.20 -3.67
CA LEU A 106 -13.59 -14.40 -4.19
C LEU A 106 -14.89 -15.21 -4.33
N SER A 107 -14.95 -16.48 -3.89
CA SER A 107 -16.12 -17.35 -4.08
C SER A 107 -17.42 -16.82 -3.46
N ARG A 108 -17.30 -15.91 -2.49
CA ARG A 108 -18.42 -15.25 -1.81
C ARG A 108 -18.74 -13.85 -2.33
N HIS A 109 -18.04 -13.37 -3.36
CA HIS A 109 -18.21 -12.04 -3.91
C HIS A 109 -18.74 -12.13 -5.35
N ASP A 110 -19.94 -11.58 -5.56
CA ASP A 110 -20.48 -11.31 -6.90
C ASP A 110 -20.04 -9.89 -7.28
N MET A 111 -19.12 -9.76 -8.24
CA MET A 111 -18.54 -8.46 -8.58
C MET A 111 -19.58 -7.60 -9.28
N ARG A 112 -19.83 -6.39 -8.75
CA ARG A 112 -20.59 -5.35 -9.45
C ARG A 112 -19.64 -4.28 -9.98
N ILE A 113 -19.82 -3.92 -11.24
CA ILE A 113 -19.08 -2.86 -11.91
C ILE A 113 -19.75 -1.53 -11.55
N PHE A 114 -19.03 -0.70 -10.81
CA PHE A 114 -19.45 0.65 -10.43
C PHE A 114 -18.83 1.66 -11.40
N ALA A 115 -19.65 2.50 -12.03
CA ALA A 115 -19.21 3.58 -12.89
C ALA A 115 -19.71 4.93 -12.34
N GLU A 116 -18.96 6.00 -12.58
CA GLU A 116 -19.30 7.34 -12.08
C GLU A 116 -19.34 8.35 -13.23
N ILE A 117 -20.32 9.27 -13.16
CA ILE A 117 -20.37 10.48 -13.99
C ILE A 117 -19.90 11.65 -13.12
N VAL A 118 -18.63 12.05 -13.23
CA VAL A 118 -17.92 12.97 -12.31
C VAL A 118 -18.49 14.41 -12.25
N ASP A 119 -19.02 14.94 -13.35
CA ASP A 119 -19.56 16.30 -13.43
C ASP A 119 -21.08 16.28 -13.71
N ALA A 120 -21.80 15.37 -13.06
CA ALA A 120 -23.22 15.14 -13.33
C ALA A 120 -24.07 16.43 -13.19
N PRO A 121 -23.85 17.33 -12.20
CA PRO A 121 -24.60 18.58 -12.08
C PRO A 121 -24.44 19.54 -13.27
N MET A 122 -23.37 19.39 -14.07
CA MET A 122 -23.12 20.25 -15.24
C MET A 122 -23.84 19.75 -16.50
N LEU A 123 -24.44 18.55 -16.44
CA LEU A 123 -25.15 17.94 -17.56
C LEU A 123 -26.65 18.23 -17.48
N SER A 124 -27.28 18.38 -18.64
CA SER A 124 -28.75 18.26 -18.69
C SER A 124 -29.16 16.83 -18.34
N VAL A 125 -30.40 16.66 -17.87
CA VAL A 125 -30.96 15.33 -17.57
C VAL A 125 -30.84 14.39 -18.77
N GLU A 126 -31.07 14.89 -19.98
CA GLU A 126 -30.99 14.09 -21.21
C GLU A 126 -29.55 13.62 -21.48
N ALA A 127 -28.56 14.49 -21.32
CA ALA A 127 -27.14 14.14 -21.49
C ALA A 127 -26.69 13.13 -20.42
N LEU A 128 -27.17 13.29 -19.19
CA LEU A 128 -26.90 12.39 -18.07
C LEU A 128 -27.49 11.00 -18.32
N VAL A 129 -28.74 10.90 -18.79
CA VAL A 129 -29.36 9.63 -19.18
C VAL A 129 -28.61 8.97 -20.36
N ALA A 130 -28.21 9.74 -21.37
CA ALA A 130 -27.46 9.19 -22.50
C ALA A 130 -26.10 8.62 -22.07
N ARG A 131 -25.39 9.32 -21.17
CA ARG A 131 -24.13 8.85 -20.60
C ARG A 131 -24.34 7.61 -19.74
N ALA A 132 -25.35 7.60 -18.88
CA ALA A 132 -25.68 6.45 -18.04
C ALA A 132 -25.99 5.20 -18.89
N ARG A 133 -26.78 5.35 -19.98
CA ARG A 133 -27.05 4.24 -20.90
C ARG A 133 -25.79 3.69 -21.56
N THR A 134 -24.84 4.56 -21.90
CA THR A 134 -23.55 4.15 -22.47
C THR A 134 -22.74 3.33 -21.46
N LEU A 135 -22.68 3.78 -20.20
CA LEU A 135 -21.99 3.06 -19.12
C LEU A 135 -22.66 1.72 -18.80
N ALA A 136 -23.98 1.68 -18.76
CA ALA A 136 -24.74 0.44 -18.57
C ALA A 136 -24.49 -0.56 -19.71
N ALA A 137 -24.51 -0.09 -20.97
CA ALA A 137 -24.20 -0.93 -22.12
C ALA A 137 -22.74 -1.42 -22.13
N ALA A 138 -21.82 -0.68 -21.49
CA ALA A 138 -20.43 -1.10 -21.28
C ALA A 138 -20.25 -2.06 -20.08
N GLY A 139 -21.35 -2.42 -19.39
CA GLY A 139 -21.34 -3.41 -18.31
C GLY A 139 -21.40 -2.85 -16.90
N ALA A 140 -21.68 -1.55 -16.71
CA ALA A 140 -21.87 -1.00 -15.35
C ALA A 140 -23.17 -1.52 -14.71
N ASP A 141 -23.07 -2.07 -13.51
CA ASP A 141 -24.19 -2.54 -12.67
C ASP A 141 -24.77 -1.41 -11.81
N VAL A 142 -23.91 -0.47 -11.40
CA VAL A 142 -24.28 0.71 -10.62
C VAL A 142 -23.63 1.93 -11.25
N ILE A 143 -24.42 2.99 -11.44
CA ILE A 143 -23.94 4.26 -12.01
C ILE A 143 -24.20 5.37 -11.01
N ASP A 144 -23.14 5.97 -10.50
CA ASP A 144 -23.18 7.10 -9.58
C ASP A 144 -23.05 8.43 -10.29
N LEU A 145 -23.61 9.46 -9.66
CA LEU A 145 -23.66 10.82 -10.19
C LEU A 145 -22.84 11.71 -9.26
N GLY A 146 -21.58 11.95 -9.66
CA GLY A 146 -20.62 12.83 -8.98
C GLY A 146 -20.86 14.30 -9.27
#